data_AF-A0A1S2PXJ6-F1
#
_entry.id   AF-A0A1S2PXJ6-F1
#
_cell.length_a   1.000
_cell.length_b   1.000
_cell.length_c   1.000
_cell.angle_alpha   90.00
_cell.angle_beta   90.00
_cell.angle_gamma   90.00
#
_symmetry.space_group_name_H-M   'P 1'
#
loop_
_entity.id
_entity.type
_entity.pdbx_description
1 polymer ?
#
loop_
_entity_poly.entity_id
_entity_poly.type
_entity_poly.pdbx_seq_one_letter_code
_entity_poly.pdbx_strand_id
1 'polypeptide(L)'
;MARGDPTDAQRAVLEPLLPKGKKPGRPPTWARRQLIDCIRFRVRTGIPWRDLPAEYGPWGRAYDLFRRWQRDGTWHRIFTALQARADAKELITWDINVDSTACRAHQHAAGARKRGSRRRSRPAVSSSSRTTMGSGARAVA
;
A
#
# COMPACT_ATOMS: atom_id res chain seq x y z
N MET A 1 16.22 -8.09 7.85
CA MET A 1 14.98 -8.88 8.01
C MET A 1 15.07 -10.14 7.17
N ALA A 2 14.91 -11.32 7.78
CA ALA A 2 15.13 -12.61 7.12
C ALA A 2 14.06 -12.86 6.04
N ARG A 3 14.51 -13.24 4.82
CA ARG A 3 13.66 -13.51 3.65
C ARG A 3 12.96 -14.89 3.71
N GLY A 4 13.21 -15.67 4.76
CA GLY A 4 12.81 -17.08 4.90
C GLY A 4 11.61 -17.33 5.82
N ASP A 5 11.24 -18.61 5.90
CA ASP A 5 10.19 -19.14 6.78
C ASP A 5 10.38 -18.74 8.24
N PRO A 6 9.30 -18.68 9.03
CA PRO A 6 9.41 -18.33 10.44
C PRO A 6 10.30 -19.33 11.17
N THR A 7 11.26 -18.81 11.94
CA THR A 7 12.11 -19.62 12.82
C THR A 7 11.25 -20.34 13.86
N ASP A 8 11.72 -21.47 14.37
CA ASP A 8 10.99 -22.25 15.37
C ASP A 8 10.61 -21.43 16.61
N ALA A 9 11.45 -20.46 16.99
CA ALA A 9 11.15 -19.49 18.04
C ALA A 9 9.92 -18.62 17.71
N GLN A 10 9.80 -18.12 16.48
CA GLN A 10 8.63 -17.35 16.04
C GLN A 10 7.37 -18.23 15.99
N ARG A 11 7.51 -19.48 15.57
CA ARG A 11 6.41 -20.46 15.57
C ARG A 11 5.94 -20.77 17.00
N ALA A 12 6.86 -20.90 17.95
CA ALA A 12 6.54 -21.16 19.35
C ALA A 12 5.70 -20.03 19.97
N VAL A 13 5.92 -18.77 19.57
CA VAL A 13 5.10 -17.64 20.00
C VAL A 13 3.68 -17.72 19.42
N LEU A 14 3.55 -18.18 18.17
CA LEU A 14 2.29 -18.23 17.44
C LEU A 14 1.40 -19.41 17.85
N GLU A 15 2.00 -20.61 18.04
CA GLU A 15 1.29 -21.86 18.38
C GLU A 15 0.23 -21.71 19.50
N PRO A 16 0.50 -21.07 20.66
CA PRO A 16 -0.50 -20.92 21.71
C PRO A 16 -1.68 -20.01 21.35
N LEU A 17 -1.54 -19.16 20.33
CA LEU A 17 -2.60 -18.26 19.86
C LEU A 17 -3.52 -18.92 18.82
N LEU A 18 -3.13 -20.07 18.28
CA LEU A 18 -3.90 -20.74 17.25
C LEU A 18 -5.16 -21.38 17.86
N PRO A 19 -6.31 -21.31 17.16
CA PRO A 19 -7.54 -21.92 17.65
C PRO A 19 -7.35 -23.43 17.78
N LYS A 20 -7.49 -23.97 18.99
CA LYS A 20 -7.50 -25.41 19.23
C LYS A 20 -8.74 -26.00 18.54
N GLY A 21 -8.54 -27.08 17.77
CA GLY A 21 -9.64 -27.73 17.06
C GLY A 21 -10.67 -28.27 18.05
N LYS A 22 -11.97 -28.06 17.79
CA LYS A 22 -13.04 -28.42 18.72
C LYS A 22 -13.24 -29.93 18.93
N LYS A 23 -12.68 -30.80 18.07
CA LYS A 23 -12.80 -32.27 18.18
C LYS A 23 -11.58 -32.99 17.59
N PRO A 24 -11.12 -34.12 18.18
CA PRO A 24 -10.18 -35.01 17.53
C PRO A 24 -10.94 -35.79 16.44
N GLY A 25 -10.88 -35.29 15.21
CA GLY A 25 -11.30 -36.04 14.02
C GLY A 25 -10.11 -36.77 13.39
N ARG A 26 -10.30 -37.26 12.15
CA ARG A 26 -9.18 -37.76 11.32
C ARG A 26 -8.04 -36.73 11.33
N PRO A 27 -6.78 -37.13 11.61
CA PRO A 27 -5.66 -36.20 11.58
C PRO A 27 -5.60 -35.52 10.20
N PRO A 28 -5.49 -34.19 10.16
CA PRO A 28 -5.41 -33.48 8.90
C PRO A 28 -4.16 -33.93 8.12
N THR A 29 -4.34 -34.26 6.84
CA THR A 29 -3.26 -34.69 5.92
C THR A 29 -2.10 -33.72 5.85
N TRP A 30 -2.36 -32.43 6.08
CA TRP A 30 -1.35 -31.37 6.06
C TRP A 30 -1.24 -30.74 7.45
N ALA A 31 0.01 -30.59 7.89
CA ALA A 31 0.31 -29.94 9.15
C ALA A 31 -0.21 -28.49 9.11
N ARG A 32 -0.96 -28.09 10.14
CA ARG A 32 -1.48 -26.73 10.26
C ARG A 32 -0.38 -25.68 10.14
N ARG A 33 0.82 -26.00 10.66
CA ARG A 33 2.03 -25.20 10.55
C ARG A 33 2.39 -24.86 9.10
N GLN A 34 2.47 -25.88 8.25
CA GLN A 34 2.79 -25.74 6.82
C GLN A 34 1.78 -24.84 6.10
N LEU A 35 0.49 -24.96 6.41
CA LEU A 35 -0.55 -24.10 5.84
C LEU A 35 -0.43 -22.64 6.28
N ILE A 36 -0.03 -22.40 7.53
CA ILE A 36 0.19 -21.03 8.05
C ILE A 36 1.41 -20.39 7.38
N ASP A 37 2.48 -21.17 7.18
CA ASP A 37 3.68 -20.69 6.47
C ASP A 37 3.34 -20.33 5.02
N CYS A 38 2.57 -21.17 4.35
CA CYS A 38 2.04 -20.92 3.01
C CYS A 38 1.32 -19.56 2.92
N ILE A 39 0.41 -19.31 3.87
CA ILE A 39 -0.37 -18.07 3.94
C ILE A 39 0.55 -16.87 4.21
N ARG A 40 1.51 -17.01 5.12
CA ARG A 40 2.49 -15.96 5.44
C ARG A 40 3.35 -15.62 4.22
N PHE A 41 3.82 -16.63 3.49
CA PHE A 41 4.60 -16.46 2.27
C PHE A 41 3.79 -15.69 1.21
N ARG A 42 2.53 -16.11 0.97
CA ARG A 42 1.62 -15.45 0.05
C ARG A 42 1.38 -13.99 0.41
N VAL A 43 1.10 -13.69 1.68
CA VAL A 43 0.80 -12.32 2.14
C VAL A 43 2.03 -11.43 2.01
N ARG A 44 3.23 -11.97 2.27
CA ARG A 44 4.49 -11.22 2.14
C ARG A 44 4.87 -10.94 0.69
N THR A 45 4.68 -11.90 -0.21
CA THR A 45 5.14 -11.81 -1.60
C THR A 45 4.09 -11.26 -2.56
N GLY A 46 2.81 -11.34 -2.19
CA GLY A 46 1.70 -10.88 -3.02
C GLY A 46 1.39 -11.79 -4.21
N ILE A 47 2.06 -12.93 -4.35
CA ILE A 47 1.85 -13.82 -5.50
C ILE A 47 0.42 -14.38 -5.55
N PRO A 48 -0.09 -14.73 -6.75
CA PRO A 48 -1.34 -15.45 -6.88
C PRO A 48 -1.31 -16.77 -6.10
N TRP A 49 -2.45 -17.18 -5.54
CA TRP A 49 -2.55 -18.42 -4.77
C TRP A 49 -2.14 -19.66 -5.58
N ARG A 50 -2.37 -19.65 -6.90
CA ARG A 50 -2.02 -20.75 -7.80
C ARG A 50 -0.52 -20.90 -8.05
N ASP A 51 0.25 -19.84 -7.80
CA ASP A 51 1.69 -19.78 -8.07
C ASP A 51 2.52 -20.07 -6.80
N LEU A 52 1.86 -20.52 -5.72
CA LEU A 52 2.54 -20.85 -4.48
C LEU A 52 3.49 -22.04 -4.66
N PRO A 53 4.71 -21.98 -4.09
CA PRO A 53 5.65 -23.09 -4.13
C PRO A 53 5.03 -24.38 -3.58
N ALA A 54 5.26 -25.50 -4.29
CA ALA A 54 4.70 -26.80 -3.95
C ALA A 54 5.19 -27.35 -2.60
N GLU A 55 6.33 -26.85 -2.09
CA GLU A 55 6.88 -27.19 -0.76
C GLU A 55 5.92 -26.89 0.40
N TYR A 56 5.03 -25.90 0.22
CA TYR A 56 4.02 -25.54 1.20
C TYR A 56 2.75 -26.41 1.12
N GLY A 57 2.68 -27.33 0.16
CA GLY A 57 1.54 -28.20 -0.07
C GLY A 57 0.44 -27.55 -0.91
N PRO A 58 -0.78 -28.10 -0.90
CA PRO A 58 -1.85 -27.67 -1.80
C PRO A 58 -2.39 -26.29 -1.41
N TRP A 59 -2.20 -25.32 -2.32
CA TRP A 59 -2.66 -23.93 -2.15
C TRP A 59 -4.15 -23.82 -1.79
N GLY A 60 -5.01 -24.73 -2.27
CA GLY A 60 -6.44 -24.73 -1.99
C GLY A 60 -6.74 -24.87 -0.50
N ARG A 61 -6.02 -25.77 0.21
CA ARG A 61 -6.17 -25.94 1.66
C ARG A 61 -5.70 -24.72 2.44
N ALA A 62 -4.61 -24.08 1.98
CA ALA A 62 -4.11 -22.85 2.58
C ALA A 62 -5.13 -21.71 2.39
N TYR A 63 -5.69 -21.59 1.19
CA TYR A 63 -6.75 -20.63 0.88
C TYR A 63 -8.01 -20.86 1.71
N ASP A 64 -8.48 -22.10 1.83
CA ASP A 64 -9.67 -22.43 2.62
C ASP A 64 -9.48 -22.09 4.11
N LEU A 65 -8.30 -22.37 4.65
CA LEU A 65 -7.93 -22.01 6.02
C LEU A 65 -7.92 -20.49 6.18
N PHE A 66 -7.22 -19.79 5.27
CA PHE A 66 -7.15 -18.33 5.26
C PHE A 66 -8.54 -17.71 5.24
N ARG A 67 -9.40 -18.14 4.31
CA ARG A 67 -10.75 -17.60 4.13
C ARG A 67 -11.67 -17.90 5.31
N ARG A 68 -11.55 -19.08 5.91
CA ARG A 68 -12.28 -19.44 7.14
C ARG A 68 -11.89 -18.51 8.29
N TRP A 69 -10.59 -18.37 8.53
CA TRP A 69 -10.06 -17.55 9.62
C TRP A 69 -10.27 -16.04 9.43
N GLN A 70 -10.37 -15.60 8.17
CA GLN A 70 -10.77 -14.24 7.84
C GLN A 70 -12.23 -13.99 8.21
N ARG A 71 -13.13 -14.92 7.88
CA ARG A 71 -14.57 -14.79 8.14
C ARG A 71 -14.92 -14.92 9.62
N ASP A 72 -14.25 -15.80 10.35
CA ASP A 72 -14.49 -16.01 11.78
C ASP A 72 -13.70 -15.05 12.69
N GLY A 73 -12.90 -14.14 12.10
CA GLY A 73 -12.11 -13.15 12.83
C GLY A 73 -10.92 -13.74 13.61
N THR A 74 -10.51 -14.99 13.35
CA THR A 74 -9.33 -15.60 13.97
C THR A 74 -8.06 -14.81 13.65
N TRP A 75 -7.89 -14.34 12.41
CA TRP A 75 -6.72 -13.51 12.07
C TRP A 75 -6.65 -12.24 12.91
N HIS A 76 -7.79 -11.57 13.09
CA HIS A 76 -7.87 -10.37 13.91
C HIS A 76 -7.50 -10.67 15.37
N ARG A 77 -8.06 -11.73 15.95
CA ARG A 77 -7.75 -12.16 17.33
C ARG A 77 -6.26 -12.49 17.53
N ILE A 78 -5.65 -13.22 16.60
CA ILE A 78 -4.22 -13.53 16.63
C ILE A 78 -3.40 -12.24 16.56
N PHE A 79 -3.76 -11.34 15.64
CA PHE A 79 -3.06 -10.07 15.46
C PHE A 79 -3.13 -9.19 16.72
N THR A 80 -4.32 -9.00 17.29
CA THR A 80 -4.50 -8.25 18.55
C THR A 80 -3.70 -8.85 19.70
N ALA A 81 -3.68 -10.18 19.83
CA ALA A 81 -2.90 -10.85 20.88
C ALA A 81 -1.38 -10.69 20.69
N LEU A 82 -0.90 -10.68 19.44
CA LEU A 82 0.50 -10.41 19.13
C LEU A 82 0.87 -8.95 19.41
N GLN A 83 -0.01 -8.00 19.06
CA GLN A 83 0.18 -6.58 19.39
C GLN A 83 0.25 -6.37 20.90
N ALA A 84 -0.68 -6.92 21.68
CA ALA A 84 -0.67 -6.80 23.13
C ALA A 84 0.62 -7.37 23.76
N ARG A 85 1.14 -8.49 23.23
CA ARG A 85 2.43 -9.05 23.68
C ARG A 85 3.64 -8.20 23.29
N ALA A 86 3.57 -7.50 22.17
CA ALA A 86 4.63 -6.60 21.73
C ALA A 86 4.60 -5.29 22.52
N ASP A 87 3.41 -4.76 22.80
CA ASP A 87 3.16 -3.58 23.63
C ASP A 87 3.68 -3.79 25.05
N ALA A 88 3.35 -4.92 25.68
CA ALA A 88 3.84 -5.29 27.01
C ALA A 88 5.38 -5.47 27.08
N LYS A 89 6.06 -5.59 25.94
CA LYS A 89 7.52 -5.66 25.83
C LYS A 89 8.14 -4.37 25.33
N GLU A 90 7.35 -3.31 25.16
CA GLU A 90 7.75 -2.03 24.60
C GLU A 90 8.41 -2.16 23.21
N LEU A 91 8.00 -3.19 22.45
CA LEU A 91 8.53 -3.47 21.11
C LEU A 91 7.77 -2.71 20.00
N ILE A 92 6.63 -2.11 20.33
CA ILE A 92 5.82 -1.33 19.39
C ILE A 92 5.48 0.02 20.00
N THR A 93 5.49 1.04 19.15
CA THR A 93 4.92 2.36 19.43
C THR A 93 3.65 2.50 18.61
N TRP A 94 2.60 3.07 19.19
CA TRP A 94 1.29 3.24 18.54
C TRP A 94 1.26 4.44 17.58
N ASP A 95 2.29 4.55 16.74
CA ASP A 95 2.36 5.60 15.73
C ASP A 95 1.35 5.31 14.60
N ILE A 96 0.46 6.26 14.36
CA ILE A 96 -0.51 6.17 13.27
C ILE A 96 0.22 6.51 11.97
N ASN A 97 0.45 5.51 11.12
CA ASN A 97 0.95 5.74 9.76
C ASN A 97 -0.22 6.16 8.87
N VAL A 98 -0.22 7.41 8.40
CA VAL A 98 -1.19 7.93 7.42
C VAL A 98 -0.47 8.03 6.07
N ASP A 99 -0.78 7.12 5.15
CA ASP A 99 -0.32 7.21 3.76
C ASP A 99 -1.31 8.02 2.92
N SER A 100 -0.85 9.14 2.34
CA SER A 100 -1.65 9.86 1.36
C SER A 100 -1.36 9.30 -0.03
N THR A 101 -2.40 8.88 -0.77
CA THR A 101 -2.26 8.57 -2.19
C THR A 101 -2.82 9.72 -3.02
N ALA A 102 -1.97 10.35 -3.83
CA ALA A 102 -2.38 11.42 -4.75
C ALA A 102 -2.30 10.90 -6.20
N CYS A 103 -3.46 10.69 -6.83
CA CYS A 103 -3.55 10.33 -8.24
C CYS A 103 -3.85 11.57 -9.08
N ARG A 104 -2.99 11.89 -10.05
CA ARG A 104 -3.24 12.98 -11.01
C ARG A 104 -4.42 12.62 -11.90
N ALA A 105 -5.45 13.46 -11.90
CA ALA A 105 -6.58 13.29 -12.80
C ALA A 105 -6.15 13.54 -14.26
N HIS A 106 -6.79 12.83 -15.19
CA HIS A 106 -6.62 13.08 -16.63
C HIS A 106 -7.01 14.54 -16.96
N GLN A 107 -6.35 15.17 -17.93
CA GLN A 107 -6.59 16.57 -18.30
C GLN A 107 -8.05 16.89 -18.69
N HIS A 108 -8.81 15.87 -19.10
CA HIS A 108 -10.23 15.99 -19.46
C HIS A 108 -11.21 15.72 -18.30
N ALA A 109 -10.72 15.37 -17.10
CA ALA A 109 -11.55 15.22 -15.90
C ALA A 109 -11.94 16.56 -15.28
N ALA A 110 -11.31 17.66 -15.71
CA ALA A 110 -11.75 19.01 -15.39
C ALA A 110 -13.06 19.27 -16.16
N GLY A 111 -14.19 18.99 -15.51
CA GLY A 111 -15.52 19.24 -16.08
C GLY A 111 -15.73 20.72 -16.51
N ALA A 112 -16.89 21.00 -17.07
CA ALA A 112 -17.21 22.33 -17.60
C ALA A 112 -17.00 23.46 -16.57
N ARG A 113 -16.40 24.56 -17.01
CA ARG A 113 -16.12 25.73 -16.15
C ARG A 113 -17.43 26.29 -15.57
N LYS A 114 -17.56 26.32 -14.24
CA LYS A 114 -18.74 26.88 -13.53
C LYS A 114 -18.73 28.41 -13.39
N ARG A 115 -17.61 29.08 -13.67
CA ARG A 115 -17.53 30.56 -13.70
C ARG A 115 -17.22 31.03 -15.12
N GLY A 116 -18.03 31.98 -15.61
CA GLY A 116 -17.91 32.57 -16.93
C GLY A 116 -16.50 33.13 -17.20
N SER A 117 -16.09 33.09 -18.46
CA SER A 117 -14.80 33.61 -18.89
C SER A 117 -14.72 35.11 -18.64
N ARG A 118 -14.15 35.52 -17.51
CA ARG A 118 -13.64 36.88 -17.40
C ARG A 118 -12.40 36.94 -18.26
N ARG A 119 -12.60 37.24 -19.55
CA ARG A 119 -11.54 37.52 -20.51
C ARG A 119 -10.77 38.71 -19.94
N ARG A 120 -9.61 38.45 -19.36
CA ARG A 120 -8.71 39.50 -18.87
C ARG A 120 -8.27 40.25 -20.13
N SER A 121 -8.85 41.42 -20.36
CA SER A 121 -8.45 42.33 -21.43
C SER A 121 -6.97 42.64 -21.22
N ARG A 122 -6.12 42.16 -22.13
CA ARG A 122 -4.75 42.65 -22.24
C ARG A 122 -4.86 44.10 -22.72
N PRO A 123 -4.32 45.10 -22.01
CA PRO A 123 -4.29 46.45 -22.54
C PRO A 123 -3.42 46.43 -23.80
N ALA A 124 -3.96 46.98 -24.89
CA ALA A 124 -3.21 47.19 -26.12
C ALA A 124 -2.12 48.23 -25.83
N VAL A 125 -0.85 47.83 -25.91
CA VAL A 125 0.25 48.79 -25.98
C VAL A 125 0.24 49.33 -27.42
N SER A 126 -0.15 50.58 -27.59
CA SER A 126 0.09 51.32 -28.82
C SER A 126 1.59 51.66 -28.91
N SER A 127 2.21 51.24 -30.01
CA SER A 127 3.56 51.69 -30.37
C SER A 127 3.48 53.16 -30.78
N SER A 128 3.87 54.10 -29.91
CA SER A 128 4.08 55.49 -30.31
C SER A 128 5.25 55.59 -31.29
N SER A 129 4.95 56.12 -32.46
CA SER A 129 5.86 56.43 -33.55
C SER A 129 6.99 57.36 -33.08
N ARG A 130 8.23 56.98 -33.35
CA ARG A 130 9.43 57.78 -33.08
C ARG A 130 9.49 58.96 -34.07
N THR A 131 9.33 60.18 -33.57
CA THR A 131 9.55 61.42 -34.32
C THR A 131 11.05 61.60 -34.59
N THR A 132 11.49 61.45 -35.83
CA THR A 132 12.81 61.91 -36.29
C THR A 132 12.73 63.39 -36.64
N MET A 133 13.28 64.24 -35.79
CA MET A 133 13.68 65.61 -36.12
C MET A 133 15.19 65.69 -36.03
N GLY A 134 15.82 66.07 -37.14
CA GLY A 134 17.26 66.20 -37.28
C GLY A 134 17.81 67.52 -36.74
N SER A 135 19.08 67.48 -36.34
CA SER A 135 20.01 68.60 -36.19
C SER A 135 21.35 67.97 -35.75
N GLY A 136 22.52 68.23 -36.31
CA GLY A 136 22.94 69.20 -37.31
C GLY A 136 24.39 68.88 -37.69
N ALA A 137 24.78 69.36 -38.87
CA ALA A 137 26.14 69.25 -39.38
C ALA A 137 27.15 70.02 -38.52
N ARG A 138 28.33 69.44 -38.33
CA ARG A 138 29.55 70.19 -38.03
C ARG A 138 30.73 69.56 -38.76
N ALA A 139 31.36 70.37 -39.60
CA ALA A 139 32.51 70.05 -40.45
C ALA A 139 33.83 70.11 -39.67
N VAL A 140 34.75 69.21 -40.02
CA VAL A 140 36.23 69.27 -39.95
C VAL A 140 36.68 68.24 -41.01
N ALA A 141 37.56 68.46 -41.99
CA ALA A 141 38.52 69.51 -42.34
C ALA A 141 38.52 69.75 -43.86
#